data_AF-A0A1W5CRY4-F1
#
_entry.id   AF-A0A1W5CRY4-F1
#
_cell.length_a   1.000
_cell.length_b   1.000
_cell.length_c   1.000
_cell.angle_alpha   90.00
_cell.angle_beta   90.00
_cell.angle_gamma   90.00
#
_symmetry.space_group_name_H-M   'P 1'
#
loop_
_entity.id
_entity.type
_entity.pdbx_description
1 polymer ?
#
loop_
_entity_poly.entity_id
_entity_poly.type
_entity_poly.pdbx_seq_one_letter_code
_entity_poly.pdbx_strand_id
1 'polypeptide(L)'
;MLIFWSQSGYRNRLLPIPMRHRQPQPCNPLSNASSPFATEPIWTQLIPLTSNSQCMLFWYIAETLPPEMEKELNAKTGTEATATSPTPYQYPPKYPATLTLGERLEMEVGGYKPVHHLNTAVDSEEALYESHLLPVKEAVQKLKGTIQEDVVRSGWQAIVRRHQTESKA
;
A
#
# COMPACT_ATOMS: atom_id res chain seq x y z
N MET A 1 -3.24 -8.52 4.43
CA MET A 1 -3.57 -8.78 3.00
C MET A 1 -2.89 -7.71 2.12
N LEU A 2 -2.52 -7.98 0.86
CA LEU A 2 -1.69 -7.05 0.07
C LEU A 2 -2.47 -6.29 -1.00
N ILE A 3 -2.30 -4.97 -1.02
CA ILE A 3 -2.91 -4.06 -1.99
C ILE A 3 -1.81 -3.20 -2.63
N PHE A 4 -1.84 -3.10 -3.95
CA PHE A 4 -0.91 -2.27 -4.73
C PHE A 4 -1.49 -0.86 -4.85
N TRP A 5 -0.77 0.12 -4.30
CA TRP A 5 -1.30 1.46 -4.08
C TRP A 5 -1.07 2.39 -5.27
N SER A 6 -2.17 2.84 -5.86
CA SER A 6 -2.34 4.20 -6.38
C SER A 6 -3.83 4.57 -6.48
N GLN A 7 -4.74 3.60 -6.67
CA GLN A 7 -6.17 3.80 -6.98
C GLN A 7 -6.98 2.52 -6.66
N SER A 8 -7.08 2.13 -5.38
CA SER A 8 -7.68 0.82 -5.02
C SER A 8 -9.00 0.91 -4.28
N GLY A 9 -9.51 2.11 -3.99
CA GLY A 9 -10.63 2.34 -3.07
C GLY A 9 -10.42 1.91 -1.60
N TYR A 10 -9.43 1.06 -1.31
CA TYR A 10 -9.08 0.62 0.04
C TYR A 10 -8.19 1.62 0.76
N ARG A 11 -8.51 1.87 2.03
CA ARG A 11 -7.62 2.60 2.94
C ARG A 11 -6.49 1.68 3.41
N ASN A 12 -5.25 2.04 3.11
CA ASN A 12 -4.08 1.19 3.38
C ASN A 12 -2.92 1.98 3.99
N ARG A 13 -2.02 1.24 4.64
CA ARG A 13 -0.75 1.77 5.15
C ARG A 13 0.38 1.29 4.24
N LEU A 14 1.22 2.21 3.77
CA LEU A 14 2.40 1.83 3.01
C LEU A 14 3.34 0.96 3.86
N LEU A 15 3.81 -0.14 3.29
CA LEU A 15 4.66 -1.10 3.96
C LEU A 15 6.13 -0.79 3.65
N PRO A 16 6.95 -0.37 4.64
CA PRO A 16 8.39 -0.27 4.45
C PRO A 16 8.98 -1.65 4.11
N ILE A 17 9.86 -1.69 3.12
CA ILE A 17 10.48 -2.93 2.64
C ILE A 17 12.00 -2.83 2.63
N PRO A 18 12.71 -3.98 2.68
CA PRO A 18 14.16 -4.04 2.60
C PRO A 18 14.65 -3.64 1.21
N MET A 19 14.84 -2.34 1.03
CA MET A 19 15.31 -1.73 -0.21
C MET A 19 16.51 -0.87 0.09
N ARG A 20 17.60 -1.11 -0.64
CA ARG A 20 18.76 -0.22 -0.62
C ARG A 20 18.44 1.00 -1.46
N HIS A 21 18.00 2.08 -0.80
CA HIS A 21 17.87 3.37 -1.45
C HIS A 21 19.20 4.13 -1.37
N ARG A 22 19.52 4.90 -2.42
CA ARG A 22 20.71 5.78 -2.47
C ARG A 22 20.32 7.25 -2.39
N GLN A 23 19.18 7.55 -1.77
CA GLN A 23 18.80 8.94 -1.57
C GLN A 23 19.87 9.63 -0.72
N PRO A 24 20.27 10.86 -1.07
CA PRO A 24 21.14 11.66 -0.22
C PRO A 24 20.48 11.78 1.15
N GLN A 25 21.09 11.17 2.16
CA GLN A 25 20.61 11.37 3.53
C GLN A 25 21.06 12.76 4.00
N PRO A 26 20.20 13.53 4.67
CA PRO A 26 20.65 14.75 5.31
C PRO A 26 21.80 14.38 6.25
N CYS A 27 22.92 15.10 6.14
CA CYS A 27 24.12 14.90 6.94
C CYS A 27 23.85 15.30 8.39
N ASN A 28 23.02 14.52 9.11
CA ASN A 28 22.67 14.74 10.49
C ASN A 28 23.38 13.69 11.36
N PRO A 29 24.40 14.07 12.15
CA PRO A 29 25.22 13.15 12.94
C PRO A 29 24.47 12.46 14.09
N LEU A 30 23.20 12.83 14.36
CA LEU A 30 22.32 12.16 15.34
C LEU A 30 21.44 11.07 14.72
N SER A 31 21.44 10.90 13.40
CA SER A 31 20.61 9.94 12.67
C SER A 31 21.31 8.56 12.55
N ASN A 32 21.69 7.96 13.67
CA ASN A 32 22.33 6.63 13.69
C ASN A 32 21.35 5.44 13.56
N ALA A 33 20.15 5.68 13.05
CA ALA A 33 19.18 4.62 12.76
C ALA A 33 18.68 4.74 11.32
N SER A 34 19.56 4.51 10.35
CA SER A 34 19.09 4.19 9.00
C SER A 34 18.39 2.83 9.08
N SER A 35 17.07 2.86 9.24
CA SER A 35 16.24 1.67 9.11
C SER A 35 16.63 0.93 7.83
N PRO A 36 16.86 -0.40 7.86
CA PRO A 36 17.11 -1.18 6.65
C PRO A 36 15.86 -1.26 5.75
N PHE A 37 14.72 -0.76 6.25
CA PHE A 37 13.44 -0.71 5.55
C PHE A 37 13.11 0.73 5.15
N ALA A 38 12.76 0.90 3.87
CA ALA A 38 12.36 2.18 3.29
C ALA A 38 10.97 2.07 2.64
N THR A 39 10.24 3.18 2.62
CA THR A 39 8.96 3.30 1.90
C THR A 39 9.22 3.96 0.56
N GLU A 40 9.51 3.13 -0.44
CA GLU A 40 9.83 3.55 -1.80
C GLU A 40 8.99 2.73 -2.80
N PRO A 41 8.72 3.27 -3.99
CA PRO A 41 8.01 2.51 -5.03
C PRO A 41 8.86 1.33 -5.49
N ILE A 42 8.25 0.16 -5.64
CA ILE A 42 8.90 -1.03 -6.18
C ILE A 42 9.01 -1.01 -7.70
N TRP A 43 8.17 -0.20 -8.34
CA TRP A 43 8.21 0.04 -9.77
C TRP A 43 7.70 1.45 -10.07
N THR A 44 8.24 2.04 -11.13
CA THR A 44 7.77 3.34 -11.65
C THR A 44 7.62 3.21 -13.16
N GLN A 45 6.49 3.68 -13.68
CA GLN A 45 6.17 3.59 -15.10
C GLN A 45 5.70 4.94 -15.61
N LEU A 46 6.25 5.36 -16.74
CA LEU A 46 5.77 6.53 -17.47
C LEU A 46 4.81 6.07 -18.56
N ILE A 47 3.57 6.55 -18.55
CA ILE A 47 2.53 6.22 -19.52
C ILE A 47 2.14 7.47 -20.30
N PRO A 48 2.24 7.48 -21.64
CA PRO A 48 1.68 8.57 -22.44
C PRO A 48 0.15 8.51 -22.40
N LEU A 49 -0.50 9.62 -22.03
CA LEU A 49 -1.96 9.73 -22.01
C LEU A 49 -2.49 10.42 -23.27
N THR A 50 -1.82 11.48 -23.71
CA THR A 50 -2.14 12.20 -24.96
C THR A 50 -0.84 12.62 -25.65
N SER A 51 -0.93 13.31 -26.78
CA SER A 51 0.25 13.89 -27.44
C SER A 51 1.04 14.86 -26.54
N ASN A 52 0.38 15.45 -25.54
CA ASN A 52 0.94 16.53 -24.72
C ASN A 52 0.92 16.21 -23.21
N SER A 53 0.55 14.99 -22.82
CA SER A 53 0.50 14.60 -21.40
C SER A 53 1.02 13.19 -21.18
N GLN A 54 1.78 13.04 -20.09
CA GLN A 54 2.30 11.76 -19.62
C GLN A 54 1.96 11.65 -18.13
N CYS A 55 1.66 10.44 -17.69
CA CYS A 55 1.44 10.10 -16.30
C CYS A 55 2.61 9.28 -15.79
N MET A 56 3.07 9.58 -14.57
CA MET A 56 4.05 8.76 -13.88
C MET A 56 3.32 7.95 -12.81
N LEU A 57 3.27 6.63 -13.01
CA LEU A 57 2.72 5.69 -12.06
C LEU A 57 3.79 5.20 -11.11
N PHE A 58 3.48 5.19 -9.82
CA PHE A 58 4.32 4.65 -8.77
C PHE A 58 3.62 3.46 -8.12
N TRP A 59 4.28 2.32 -8.10
CA TRP A 59 3.74 1.10 -7.53
C TRP A 59 4.32 0.89 -6.16
N TYR A 60 3.48 0.90 -5.13
CA TYR A 60 3.89 0.62 -3.76
C TYR A 60 3.26 -0.66 -3.23
N ILE A 61 3.87 -1.18 -2.17
CA ILE A 61 3.31 -2.25 -1.34
C ILE A 61 2.63 -1.60 -0.15
N ALA A 62 1.39 -2.01 0.11
CA ALA A 62 0.65 -1.57 1.28
C ALA A 62 0.05 -2.74 2.04
N GLU A 63 -0.12 -2.53 3.35
CA GLU A 63 -0.83 -3.42 4.27
C GLU A 63 -2.21 -2.85 4.61
N THR A 64 -3.14 -3.77 4.86
CA THR A 64 -4.52 -3.47 5.25
C THR A 64 -4.59 -2.88 6.65
N LEU A 65 -5.69 -2.18 6.96
CA LEU A 65 -5.92 -1.63 8.29
C LEU A 65 -6.73 -2.59 9.17
N PRO A 66 -6.46 -2.65 10.49
CA PRO A 66 -7.33 -3.32 11.44
C PRO A 66 -8.75 -2.72 11.45
N PRO A 67 -9.80 -3.53 11.70
CA PRO A 67 -11.19 -3.08 11.65
C PRO A 67 -11.49 -1.94 12.63
N GLU A 68 -10.89 -1.95 13.82
CA GLU A 68 -11.11 -0.88 14.82
C GLU A 68 -10.52 0.45 14.36
N MET A 69 -9.35 0.43 13.73
CA MET A 69 -8.74 1.65 13.17
C MET A 69 -9.56 2.21 12.02
N GLU A 70 -10.11 1.32 11.18
CA GLU A 70 -11.01 1.71 10.09
C GLU A 70 -12.28 2.39 10.64
N LYS A 71 -12.90 1.84 11.70
CA LYS A 71 -14.04 2.47 12.39
C LYS A 71 -13.68 3.82 13.00
N GLU A 72 -12.55 3.93 13.68
CA GLU A 72 -12.11 5.19 14.29
C GLU A 72 -11.90 6.30 13.26
N LEU A 73 -11.27 5.96 12.13
CA LEU A 73 -11.05 6.91 11.05
C LEU A 73 -12.38 7.33 10.42
N ASN A 74 -13.30 6.39 10.20
CA ASN A 74 -14.63 6.69 9.68
C ASN A 74 -15.47 7.54 10.66
N ALA A 75 -15.33 7.32 11.97
CA ALA A 75 -15.97 8.13 13.01
C ALA A 75 -15.42 9.56 13.06
N LYS A 76 -14.09 9.74 12.93
CA LYS A 76 -13.44 11.06 12.89
C LYS A 76 -13.82 11.86 11.65
N THR A 77 -14.06 11.20 10.52
CA THR A 77 -14.48 11.86 9.29
C THR A 77 -15.96 12.23 9.27
N GLY A 78 -16.77 11.70 10.20
CA GLY A 78 -18.18 12.05 10.34
C GLY A 78 -19.05 11.51 9.19
N THR A 79 -19.69 10.37 9.41
CA THR A 79 -20.72 9.76 8.54
C THR A 79 -20.21 9.08 7.26
N GLU A 80 -20.83 7.96 6.91
CA GLU A 80 -20.63 7.25 5.65
C GLU A 80 -20.77 8.22 4.47
N ALA A 81 -19.80 8.20 3.54
CA ALA A 81 -19.80 9.08 2.38
C ALA A 81 -21.12 8.94 1.60
N THR A 82 -21.98 9.95 1.69
CA THR A 82 -23.13 10.08 0.80
C THR A 82 -22.69 10.88 -0.43
N ALA A 83 -23.35 10.65 -1.57
CA ALA A 83 -23.02 11.24 -2.87
C ALA A 83 -22.95 12.78 -2.89
N THR A 84 -23.37 13.45 -1.82
CA THR A 84 -23.56 14.90 -1.72
C THR A 84 -22.55 15.59 -0.80
N SER A 85 -21.67 14.88 -0.09
CA SER A 85 -20.64 15.49 0.77
C SER A 85 -19.42 14.58 0.92
N PRO A 86 -18.33 14.82 0.15
CA PRO A 86 -17.12 14.02 0.24
C PRO A 86 -16.41 14.28 1.57
N THR A 87 -16.30 13.26 2.42
CA THR A 87 -15.42 13.31 3.59
C THR A 87 -13.96 13.28 3.12
N PRO A 88 -13.09 14.16 3.64
CA PRO A 88 -11.70 14.18 3.21
C PRO A 88 -11.00 12.87 3.63
N TYR A 89 -10.41 12.17 2.67
CA TYR A 89 -9.66 10.94 2.91
C TYR A 89 -8.53 11.19 3.93
N GLN A 90 -8.52 10.41 5.02
CA GLN A 90 -7.51 10.50 6.05
C GLN A 90 -6.49 9.35 5.92
N TYR A 91 -5.20 9.72 5.82
CA TYR A 91 -4.12 8.74 5.85
C TYR A 91 -4.02 8.05 7.22
N PRO A 92 -3.89 6.71 7.26
CA PRO A 92 -3.70 6.02 8.52
C PRO A 92 -2.34 6.37 9.14
N PRO A 93 -2.25 6.40 10.49
CA PRO A 93 -0.98 6.63 11.18
C PRO A 93 0.01 5.52 10.84
N LYS A 94 1.30 5.86 10.73
CA LYS A 94 2.38 4.87 10.55
C LYS A 94 2.51 3.99 11.79
N TYR A 95 2.89 2.73 11.59
CA TYR A 95 3.29 1.89 12.72
C TYR A 95 4.60 2.38 13.33
N PRO A 96 4.83 2.12 14.63
CA PRO A 96 6.13 2.31 15.25
C PRO A 96 7.22 1.55 14.47
N ALA A 97 8.41 2.14 14.38
CA ALA A 97 9.54 1.52 13.68
C ALA A 97 10.01 0.21 14.34
N THR A 98 9.73 0.03 15.63
CA THR A 98 10.07 -1.15 16.42
C THR A 98 9.12 -2.32 16.18
N LEU A 99 7.94 -2.08 15.60
CA LEU A 99 6.93 -3.12 15.41
C LEU A 99 7.28 -3.96 14.16
N THR A 100 7.61 -5.22 14.39
CA THR A 100 7.99 -6.19 13.36
C THR A 100 6.80 -6.62 12.51
N LEU A 101 7.06 -7.21 11.35
CA LEU A 101 6.03 -7.78 10.49
C LEU A 101 5.35 -8.98 11.15
N GLY A 102 6.07 -9.78 11.94
CA GLY A 102 5.50 -10.91 12.69
C GLY A 102 4.44 -10.46 13.69
N GLU A 103 4.76 -9.48 14.53
CA GLU A 103 3.80 -8.91 15.49
C GLU A 103 2.58 -8.28 14.78
N ARG A 104 2.79 -7.63 13.63
CA ARG A 104 1.67 -7.09 12.83
C ARG A 104 0.74 -8.18 12.30
N LEU A 105 1.29 -9.34 11.91
CA LEU A 105 0.48 -10.47 11.46
C LEU A 105 -0.36 -11.05 12.60
N GLU A 106 0.13 -11.03 13.84
CA GLU A 106 -0.64 -11.47 15.00
C GLU A 106 -1.78 -10.51 15.34
N MET A 107 -1.68 -9.24 14.95
CA MET A 107 -2.74 -8.24 15.10
C MET A 107 -3.83 -8.36 14.02
N GLU A 108 -3.62 -9.14 12.95
CA GLU A 108 -4.60 -9.30 11.87
C GLU A 108 -5.80 -10.12 12.34
N VAL A 109 -6.99 -9.60 12.09
CA VAL A 109 -8.24 -10.29 12.44
C VAL A 109 -8.58 -11.30 11.36
N GLY A 110 -8.62 -12.58 11.72
CA GLY A 110 -8.95 -13.67 10.80
C GLY A 110 -10.29 -13.46 10.08
N GLY A 111 -10.29 -13.56 8.75
CA GLY A 111 -11.49 -13.43 7.93
C GLY A 111 -11.97 -11.99 7.69
N TYR A 112 -11.29 -10.98 8.22
CA TYR A 112 -11.63 -9.58 7.96
C TYR A 112 -11.41 -9.21 6.48
N LYS A 113 -12.39 -8.55 5.89
CA LYS A 113 -12.30 -7.94 4.56
C LYS A 113 -12.29 -6.41 4.71
N PRO A 114 -11.23 -5.73 4.23
CA PRO A 114 -11.16 -4.27 4.23
C PRO A 114 -12.35 -3.64 3.51
N VAL A 115 -12.76 -2.48 4.01
CA VAL A 115 -13.83 -1.68 3.40
C VAL A 115 -13.29 -1.02 2.14
N HIS A 116 -14.01 -1.21 1.03
CA HIS A 116 -13.77 -0.47 -0.20
C HIS A 116 -14.57 0.82 -0.14
N HIS A 117 -13.89 1.97 -0.14
CA HIS A 117 -14.52 3.28 -0.14
C HIS A 117 -14.87 3.70 -1.55
N LEU A 118 -16.08 4.24 -1.72
CA LEU A 118 -16.50 4.88 -2.96
C LEU A 118 -16.11 6.36 -2.92
N ASN A 119 -16.03 7.00 -4.09
CA ASN A 119 -15.80 8.44 -4.20
C ASN A 119 -14.41 8.90 -3.74
N THR A 120 -13.37 8.11 -4.02
CA THR A 120 -11.98 8.42 -3.61
C THR A 120 -11.26 9.42 -4.53
N ALA A 121 -12.02 10.19 -5.32
CA ALA A 121 -11.58 11.15 -6.33
C ALA A 121 -10.96 10.53 -7.60
N VAL A 122 -11.23 9.24 -7.84
CA VAL A 122 -10.79 8.49 -9.05
C VAL A 122 -12.01 7.85 -9.75
N ASP A 123 -13.19 8.44 -9.58
CA ASP A 123 -14.45 7.73 -9.85
C ASP A 123 -14.73 7.53 -11.33
N SER A 124 -14.27 8.42 -12.22
CA SER A 124 -14.56 8.30 -13.66
C SER A 124 -13.78 7.16 -14.34
N GLU A 125 -12.62 6.77 -13.80
CA GLU A 125 -11.81 5.66 -14.33
C GLU A 125 -12.02 4.38 -13.52
N GLU A 126 -12.12 4.45 -12.19
CA GLU A 126 -12.45 3.29 -11.34
C GLU A 126 -13.85 2.74 -11.64
N ALA A 127 -14.82 3.54 -12.09
CA ALA A 127 -16.12 3.04 -12.51
C ALA A 127 -16.07 2.03 -13.68
N LEU A 128 -14.96 1.98 -14.42
CA LEU A 128 -14.77 1.07 -15.54
C LEU A 128 -14.15 -0.28 -15.12
N TYR A 129 -13.72 -0.43 -13.86
CA TYR A 129 -12.98 -1.59 -13.38
C TYR A 129 -13.50 -2.11 -12.04
N GLU A 130 -13.50 -3.42 -11.86
CA GLU A 130 -13.78 -4.04 -10.56
C GLU A 130 -12.48 -4.37 -9.82
N SER A 131 -12.38 -3.92 -8.57
CA SER A 131 -11.27 -4.23 -7.67
C SER A 131 -11.53 -5.55 -6.94
N HIS A 132 -10.58 -6.49 -7.02
CA HIS A 132 -10.65 -7.77 -6.31
C HIS A 132 -9.45 -7.98 -5.38
N LEU A 133 -9.73 -8.51 -4.19
CA LEU A 133 -8.71 -8.96 -3.25
C LEU A 133 -8.40 -10.43 -3.51
N LEU A 134 -7.16 -10.72 -3.94
CA LEU A 134 -6.75 -12.05 -4.39
C LEU A 134 -5.54 -12.57 -3.61
N PRO A 135 -5.43 -13.89 -3.42
CA PRO A 135 -4.17 -14.52 -3.01
C PRO A 135 -3.06 -14.22 -4.02
N VAL A 136 -1.82 -14.06 -3.53
CA VAL A 136 -0.64 -13.71 -4.38
C VAL A 136 -0.49 -14.64 -5.58
N LYS A 137 -0.63 -15.96 -5.36
CA LYS A 137 -0.53 -16.96 -6.43
C LYS A 137 -1.58 -16.76 -7.52
N GLU A 138 -2.81 -16.42 -7.13
CA GLU A 138 -3.90 -16.17 -8.07
C GLU A 138 -3.70 -14.85 -8.82
N ALA A 139 -3.31 -13.79 -8.11
CA ALA A 139 -3.00 -12.49 -8.71
C ALA A 139 -1.90 -12.62 -9.79
N VAL A 140 -0.80 -13.31 -9.47
CA VAL A 140 0.29 -13.60 -10.41
C VAL A 140 -0.21 -14.35 -11.65
N GLN A 141 -1.09 -15.34 -11.47
CA GLN A 141 -1.61 -16.12 -12.59
C GLN A 141 -2.52 -15.29 -13.50
N LYS A 142 -3.37 -14.42 -12.93
CA LYS A 142 -4.27 -13.55 -13.70
C LYS A 142 -3.51 -12.45 -14.45
N LEU A 143 -2.39 -11.99 -13.89
CA LEU A 143 -1.58 -10.90 -14.46
C LEU A 143 -0.47 -11.41 -15.39
N LYS A 144 -0.46 -12.71 -15.72
CA LYS A 144 0.65 -13.36 -16.40
C LYS A 144 1.05 -12.63 -17.70
N GLY A 145 2.34 -12.32 -17.83
CA GLY A 145 2.91 -11.65 -19.01
C GLY A 145 2.76 -10.12 -19.01
N THR A 146 2.30 -9.53 -17.91
CA THR A 146 2.20 -8.08 -17.72
C THR A 146 3.24 -7.57 -16.74
N ILE A 147 3.52 -6.26 -16.75
CA ILE A 147 4.40 -5.65 -15.74
C ILE A 147 3.84 -5.79 -14.32
N GLN A 148 2.51 -5.84 -14.18
CA GLN A 148 1.85 -6.03 -12.90
C GLN A 148 2.17 -7.41 -12.30
N GLU A 149 2.43 -8.45 -13.09
CA GLU A 149 2.92 -9.74 -12.59
C GLU A 149 4.25 -9.55 -11.83
N ASP A 150 5.21 -8.86 -12.46
CA ASP A 150 6.54 -8.63 -11.90
C ASP A 150 6.48 -7.75 -10.65
N VAL A 151 5.60 -6.75 -10.65
CA VAL A 151 5.31 -5.90 -9.48
C VAL A 151 4.79 -6.75 -8.32
N VAL A 152 3.82 -7.65 -8.58
CA VAL A 152 3.26 -8.53 -7.53
C VAL A 152 4.31 -9.48 -6.98
N ARG A 153 5.09 -10.12 -7.86
CA ARG A 153 6.17 -11.03 -7.46
C ARG A 153 7.25 -10.32 -6.65
N SER A 154 7.71 -9.16 -7.13
CA SER A 154 8.74 -8.35 -6.46
C SER A 154 8.26 -7.88 -5.10
N GLY A 155 6.99 -7.44 -5.02
CA GLY A 155 6.37 -7.03 -3.77
C GLY A 155 6.33 -8.17 -2.75
N TRP A 156 5.87 -9.34 -3.16
CA TRP A 156 5.85 -10.52 -2.30
C TRP A 156 7.24 -10.94 -1.82
N GLN A 157 8.23 -10.96 -2.71
CA GLN A 157 9.61 -11.28 -2.35
C GLN A 157 10.20 -10.29 -1.34
N ALA A 158 9.90 -9.00 -1.48
CA ALA A 158 10.35 -7.98 -0.54
C ALA A 158 9.75 -8.19 0.86
N ILE A 159 8.48 -8.60 0.95
CA ILE A 159 7.81 -8.92 2.22
C ILE A 159 8.44 -10.16 2.87
N VAL A 160 8.63 -11.23 2.11
CA VAL A 160 9.29 -12.45 2.60
C VAL A 160 10.69 -12.12 3.11
N ARG A 161 11.44 -11.31 2.37
CA ARG A 161 12.78 -10.85 2.79
C ARG A 161 12.71 -10.03 4.07
N ARG A 162 11.72 -9.13 4.21
CA ARG A 162 11.53 -8.35 5.43
C ARG A 162 11.33 -9.26 6.63
N HIS A 163 10.39 -10.20 6.52
CA HIS A 163 10.10 -11.17 7.58
C HIS A 163 11.35 -11.96 7.97
N GLN A 164 12.11 -12.45 7.00
CA GLN A 164 13.35 -13.19 7.26
C GLN A 164 14.43 -12.34 7.93
N THR A 165 14.56 -11.06 7.58
CA THR A 165 15.50 -10.15 8.21
C THR A 165 15.11 -9.87 9.65
N GLU A 166 13.84 -9.62 9.92
CA GLU A 166 13.32 -9.35 11.27
C GLU A 166 13.38 -10.61 12.16
N SER A 167 13.15 -11.82 11.63
CA SER A 167 13.26 -13.07 12.42
C SER A 167 14.69 -13.51 12.74
N LYS A 168 15.71 -12.92 12.09
CA LYS A 168 17.13 -13.25 12.30
C LYS A 168 17.85 -12.21 13.17
N ALA A 169 17.21 -11.08 13.44
CA ALA A 169 17.72 -10.02 14.31
C ALA A 169 17.40 -10.33 15.78
#